data_AF-A0A5D0QCA1-F1
#
_entry.id   AF-A0A5D0QCA1-F1
#
_cell.length_a   1.000
_cell.length_b   1.000
_cell.length_c   1.000
_cell.angle_alpha   90.00
_cell.angle_beta   90.00
_cell.angle_gamma   90.00
#
_symmetry.space_group_name_H-M   'P 1'
#
loop_
_entity.id
_entity.type
_entity.pdbx_description
1 polymer ?
#
loop_
_entity_poly.entity_id
_entity_poly.type
_entity_poly.pdbx_seq_one_letter_code
_entity_poly.pdbx_strand_id
1 'polypeptide(L)'
;MILGVALGEAALSVVAVDDGAVTWPVARGVARTASRVCVAVNLGGAPTAPVAAIRVGGPCPEALRPVVGAGMATIVRGGHSVTGRPLTPLDTDAVRRFAATCGLADFAVTATGSPMLADHELAVAAIVAAEVPEARITLSYEFGYPGLREREADAIRNAALGPEAGRIADDVARELPGVPAYFARSGGGLVSAHYFRRFPLTCDLGAVASLARGRTALAEGAGTVRGRDGVAAPGEGAARSGGVASGGVAASGEAGVPDGVATAYGAALGRPEAHVERIVQARGRAELDRVLRDARDEALTRVVSAGAAPGSAGIDEVTVNPLSYLPDGLYRVRVTAGGRPWAG
;
A
#
# COMPACT_ATOMS: atom_id res chain seq x y z
N MET A 1 -5.37 21.60 14.69
CA MET A 1 -5.93 21.62 13.32
C MET A 1 -5.18 20.70 12.35
N ILE A 2 -5.86 19.65 11.89
CA ILE A 2 -5.42 18.70 10.85
C ILE A 2 -6.09 19.10 9.53
N LEU A 3 -5.39 19.00 8.40
CA LEU A 3 -5.96 19.31 7.09
C LEU A 3 -6.35 18.04 6.31
N GLY A 4 -7.53 18.04 5.70
CA GLY A 4 -7.99 17.01 4.77
C GLY A 4 -8.02 17.54 3.34
N VAL A 5 -7.61 16.73 2.39
CA VAL A 5 -7.43 17.12 0.99
C VAL A 5 -7.89 16.01 0.05
N ALA A 6 -8.65 16.38 -0.98
CA ALA A 6 -9.03 15.48 -2.06
C ALA A 6 -8.51 16.02 -3.41
N LEU A 7 -7.90 15.14 -4.20
CA LEU A 7 -7.39 15.42 -5.55
C LEU A 7 -8.36 14.83 -6.60
N GLY A 8 -8.80 15.66 -7.56
CA GLY A 8 -9.57 15.27 -8.74
C GLY A 8 -9.04 15.98 -9.99
N GLU A 9 -9.79 15.95 -11.11
CA GLU A 9 -9.43 16.70 -12.34
C GLU A 9 -9.45 18.24 -12.15
N ALA A 10 -9.90 18.74 -11.00
CA ALA A 10 -9.98 20.15 -10.64
C ALA A 10 -9.17 20.48 -9.37
N ALA A 11 -9.17 21.77 -8.99
CA ALA A 11 -8.44 22.30 -7.84
C ALA A 11 -8.69 21.51 -6.53
N LEU A 12 -7.65 21.42 -5.70
CA LEU A 12 -7.66 20.76 -4.40
C LEU A 12 -8.82 21.22 -3.51
N SER A 13 -9.64 20.26 -3.07
CA SER A 13 -10.63 20.51 -2.01
C SER A 13 -9.94 20.39 -0.66
N VAL A 14 -10.04 21.44 0.16
CA VAL A 14 -9.33 21.52 1.45
C VAL A 14 -10.31 21.74 2.59
N VAL A 15 -10.21 20.91 3.63
CA VAL A 15 -10.95 21.05 4.90
C VAL A 15 -10.00 21.10 6.07
N ALA A 16 -10.40 21.76 7.15
CA ALA A 16 -9.70 21.76 8.42
C ALA A 16 -10.53 20.99 9.45
N VAL A 17 -9.87 20.14 10.24
CA VAL A 17 -10.49 19.39 11.33
C VAL A 17 -9.78 19.75 12.63
N ASP A 18 -10.54 20.24 13.60
CA ASP A 18 -10.05 20.56 14.94
C ASP A 18 -11.02 19.99 15.98
N ASP A 19 -10.52 19.14 16.88
CA ASP A 19 -11.34 18.42 17.87
C ASP A 19 -12.60 17.74 17.29
N GLY A 20 -12.47 17.20 16.06
CA GLY A 20 -13.56 16.55 15.32
C GLY A 20 -14.52 17.51 14.61
N ALA A 21 -14.39 18.82 14.82
CA ALA A 21 -15.17 19.84 14.11
C ALA A 21 -14.55 20.14 12.74
N VAL A 22 -15.37 20.14 11.69
CA VAL A 22 -14.95 20.42 10.31
C VAL A 22 -15.19 21.88 9.97
N THR A 23 -14.16 22.53 9.42
CA THR A 23 -14.25 23.86 8.82
C THR A 23 -13.96 23.78 7.33
N TRP A 24 -14.86 24.32 6.51
CA TRP A 24 -14.66 24.51 5.06
C TRP A 24 -15.44 25.74 4.57
N PRO A 25 -14.97 26.43 3.50
CA PRO A 25 -13.72 26.25 2.78
C PRO A 25 -12.49 26.74 3.57
N VAL A 26 -11.32 26.15 3.33
CA VAL A 26 -10.06 26.57 3.97
C VAL A 26 -9.19 27.32 2.97
N ALA A 27 -8.80 28.55 3.33
CA ALA A 27 -7.85 29.33 2.54
C ALA A 27 -6.44 28.70 2.60
N ARG A 28 -5.71 28.72 1.47
CA ARG A 28 -4.34 28.16 1.38
C ARG A 28 -3.37 28.72 2.42
N GLY A 29 -3.52 30.00 2.81
CA GLY A 29 -2.71 30.60 3.87
C GLY A 29 -2.89 29.94 5.23
N VAL A 30 -4.12 29.56 5.58
CA VAL A 30 -4.46 28.83 6.82
C VAL A 30 -3.98 27.39 6.74
N ALA A 31 -4.05 26.77 5.55
CA ALA A 31 -3.54 25.41 5.36
C ALA A 31 -2.04 25.27 5.65
N ARG A 32 -1.25 26.33 5.48
CA ARG A 32 0.19 26.35 5.79
C ARG A 32 0.51 26.37 7.28
N THR A 33 -0.47 26.65 8.14
CA THR A 33 -0.30 26.56 9.61
C THR A 33 -0.80 25.22 10.15
N ALA A 34 -1.23 24.28 9.30
CA ALA A 34 -1.67 22.96 9.72
C ALA A 34 -0.50 22.11 10.22
N SER A 35 -0.76 21.25 11.21
CA SER A 35 0.25 20.32 11.71
C SER A 35 0.52 19.14 10.77
N ARG A 36 -0.42 18.85 9.86
CA ARG A 36 -0.29 17.86 8.78
C ARG A 36 -1.42 18.00 7.77
N VAL A 37 -1.23 17.41 6.59
CA VAL A 37 -2.24 17.27 5.53
C VAL A 37 -2.45 15.81 5.16
N CYS A 38 -3.71 15.42 4.94
CA CYS A 38 -4.12 14.08 4.51
C CYS A 38 -4.73 14.16 3.12
N VAL A 39 -4.17 13.43 2.16
CA VAL A 39 -4.46 13.53 0.72
C VAL A 39 -5.12 12.25 0.25
N ALA A 40 -6.30 12.37 -0.33
CA ALA A 40 -7.01 11.29 -0.99
C ALA A 40 -6.80 11.36 -2.50
N VAL A 41 -6.37 10.25 -3.10
CA VAL A 41 -6.08 10.12 -4.54
C VAL A 41 -6.90 9.00 -5.17
N ASN A 42 -7.08 9.08 -6.49
CA ASN A 42 -7.54 7.98 -7.32
C ASN A 42 -6.54 7.81 -8.46
N LEU A 43 -5.92 6.63 -8.58
CA LEU A 43 -4.84 6.38 -9.53
C LEU A 43 -5.28 5.55 -10.74
N GLY A 44 -6.57 5.15 -10.80
CA GLY A 44 -7.07 4.27 -11.86
C GLY A 44 -6.95 4.84 -13.29
N GLY A 45 -6.93 6.16 -13.44
CA GLY A 45 -6.70 6.85 -14.72
C GLY A 45 -5.35 7.57 -14.82
N ALA A 46 -4.46 7.33 -13.86
CA ALA A 46 -3.19 8.04 -13.77
C ALA A 46 -2.22 7.58 -14.88
N PRO A 47 -1.38 8.48 -15.42
CA PRO A 47 -0.32 8.10 -16.35
C PRO A 47 0.58 7.01 -15.75
N THR A 48 0.93 6.01 -16.57
CA THR A 48 1.79 4.90 -16.16
C THR A 48 3.09 4.90 -16.95
N ALA A 49 4.20 4.68 -16.26
CA ALA A 49 5.51 4.51 -16.88
C ALA A 49 5.67 3.12 -17.48
N PRO A 50 6.51 2.96 -18.52
CA PRO A 50 6.91 1.65 -19.00
C PRO A 50 7.70 0.87 -17.94
N VAL A 51 7.41 -0.43 -17.77
CA VAL A 51 8.00 -1.28 -16.71
C VAL A 51 8.83 -2.42 -17.28
N ALA A 52 9.99 -2.68 -16.66
CA ALA A 52 10.79 -3.88 -16.83
C ALA A 52 10.38 -4.93 -15.79
N ALA A 53 9.58 -5.91 -16.19
CA ALA A 53 9.12 -6.99 -15.31
C ALA A 53 10.06 -8.20 -15.37
N ILE A 54 10.53 -8.66 -14.21
CA ILE A 54 11.37 -9.84 -14.06
C ILE A 54 10.63 -10.86 -13.19
N ARG A 55 10.19 -11.96 -13.80
CA ARG A 55 9.72 -13.13 -13.03
C ARG A 55 10.88 -14.09 -12.80
N VAL A 56 11.12 -14.46 -11.55
CA VAL A 56 11.99 -15.58 -11.17
C VAL A 56 11.15 -16.83 -10.98
N GLY A 57 11.33 -17.83 -11.85
CA GLY A 57 10.58 -19.07 -11.79
C GLY A 57 10.91 -20.05 -12.90
N GLY A 58 10.09 -21.09 -13.02
CA GLY A 58 10.17 -22.07 -14.11
C GLY A 58 9.58 -21.54 -15.42
N PRO A 59 9.84 -22.22 -16.55
CA PRO A 59 9.21 -21.91 -17.82
C PRO A 59 7.68 -22.05 -17.69
N CYS A 60 6.94 -21.16 -18.35
CA CYS A 60 5.49 -21.23 -18.41
C CYS A 60 4.99 -21.04 -19.86
N PRO A 61 3.78 -21.53 -20.19
CA PRO A 61 3.11 -21.21 -21.45
C PRO A 61 3.03 -19.70 -21.69
N GLU A 62 2.95 -19.31 -22.97
CA GLU A 62 2.89 -17.90 -23.39
C GLU A 62 1.76 -17.13 -22.70
N ALA A 63 0.57 -17.74 -22.61
CA ALA A 63 -0.61 -17.16 -21.96
C ALA A 63 -0.42 -16.87 -20.46
N LEU A 64 0.60 -17.47 -19.83
CA LEU A 64 0.90 -17.29 -18.40
C LEU A 64 2.15 -16.44 -18.18
N ARG A 65 2.71 -15.79 -19.20
CA ARG A 65 3.82 -14.85 -19.04
C ARG A 65 3.39 -13.59 -18.28
N PRO A 66 4.34 -12.76 -17.82
CA PRO A 66 4.01 -11.47 -17.24
C PRO A 66 3.28 -10.57 -18.24
N VAL A 67 2.16 -9.99 -17.78
CA VAL A 67 1.38 -9.05 -18.55
C VAL A 67 1.84 -7.66 -18.16
N VAL A 68 2.56 -7.01 -19.07
CA VAL A 68 3.02 -5.63 -18.93
C VAL A 68 2.28 -4.79 -19.97
N GLY A 69 1.86 -3.58 -19.57
CA GLY A 69 1.28 -2.61 -20.51
C GLY A 69 2.38 -2.05 -21.42
N ALA A 70 2.84 -0.83 -21.13
CA ALA A 70 4.07 -0.32 -21.73
C ALA A 70 5.29 -0.97 -21.03
N GLY A 71 6.26 -1.46 -21.80
CA GLY A 71 7.52 -1.98 -21.27
C GLY A 71 7.86 -3.39 -21.77
N MET A 72 8.61 -4.14 -20.95
CA MET A 72 9.17 -5.44 -21.32
C MET A 72 9.08 -6.42 -20.15
N ALA A 73 8.97 -7.71 -20.46
CA ALA A 73 8.96 -8.77 -19.47
C ALA A 73 9.96 -9.88 -19.80
N THR A 74 10.54 -10.48 -18.76
CA THR A 74 11.36 -11.69 -18.87
C THR A 74 11.04 -12.68 -17.76
N ILE A 75 11.34 -13.95 -18.02
CA ILE A 75 11.33 -15.01 -17.02
C ILE A 75 12.76 -15.54 -16.88
N VAL A 76 13.31 -15.44 -15.68
CA VAL A 76 14.63 -15.97 -15.33
C VAL A 76 14.48 -17.19 -14.44
N ARG A 77 15.41 -18.14 -14.58
CA ARG A 77 15.42 -19.37 -13.80
C ARG A 77 15.67 -19.06 -12.33
N GLY A 78 14.95 -19.73 -11.43
CA GLY A 78 15.14 -19.64 -9.99
C GLY A 78 13.86 -19.99 -9.23
N GLY A 79 13.76 -19.49 -7.99
CA GLY A 79 12.57 -19.55 -7.15
C GLY A 79 12.72 -20.54 -6.01
N HIS A 80 11.80 -20.46 -5.06
CA HIS A 80 11.74 -21.30 -3.87
C HIS A 80 10.44 -22.11 -3.83
N SER A 81 10.48 -23.25 -3.15
CA SER A 81 9.29 -24.00 -2.77
C SER A 81 8.46 -23.21 -1.75
N VAL A 82 7.24 -23.66 -1.50
CA VAL A 82 6.38 -23.14 -0.41
C VAL A 82 7.01 -23.32 0.99
N THR A 83 8.04 -24.16 1.11
CA THR A 83 8.80 -24.41 2.34
C THR A 83 10.15 -23.68 2.36
N GLY A 84 10.42 -22.77 1.40
CA GLY A 84 11.64 -21.97 1.35
C GLY A 84 12.86 -22.69 0.76
N ARG A 85 12.71 -23.93 0.27
CA ARG A 85 13.82 -24.65 -0.38
C ARG A 85 14.05 -24.10 -1.80
N PRO A 86 15.29 -23.79 -2.22
CA PRO A 86 15.57 -23.39 -3.61
C PRO A 86 15.10 -24.48 -4.58
N LEU A 87 14.34 -24.08 -5.60
CA LEU A 87 13.95 -24.97 -6.71
C LEU A 87 15.14 -25.21 -7.64
N THR A 88 15.87 -24.13 -7.93
CA THR A 88 17.04 -24.09 -8.81
C THR A 88 17.81 -22.78 -8.56
N PRO A 89 19.13 -22.72 -8.80
CA PRO A 89 19.88 -21.48 -8.63
C PRO A 89 19.34 -20.34 -9.49
N LEU A 90 19.44 -19.11 -8.99
CA LEU A 90 19.12 -17.90 -9.74
C LEU A 90 20.05 -17.75 -10.95
N ASP A 91 19.48 -17.55 -12.14
CA ASP A 91 20.23 -17.21 -13.35
C ASP A 91 20.63 -15.73 -13.35
N THR A 92 21.71 -15.40 -12.61
CA THR A 92 22.18 -14.03 -12.42
C THR A 92 22.61 -13.37 -13.72
N ASP A 93 23.16 -14.12 -14.67
CA ASP A 93 23.60 -13.58 -15.95
C ASP A 93 22.40 -13.21 -16.83
N ALA A 94 21.31 -13.96 -16.78
CA ALA A 94 20.07 -13.59 -17.45
C ALA A 94 19.47 -12.29 -16.89
N VAL A 95 19.52 -12.11 -15.56
CA VAL A 95 19.10 -10.86 -14.91
C VAL A 95 19.95 -9.70 -15.39
N ARG A 96 21.28 -9.85 -15.35
CA ARG A 96 22.24 -8.82 -15.79
C ARG A 96 22.01 -8.42 -17.25
N ARG A 97 21.91 -9.40 -18.15
CA ARG A 97 21.66 -9.15 -19.58
C ARG A 97 20.34 -8.41 -19.80
N PHE A 98 19.27 -8.79 -19.11
CA PHE A 98 17.99 -8.10 -19.25
C PHE A 98 18.05 -6.66 -18.73
N ALA A 99 18.64 -6.44 -17.56
CA ALA A 99 18.78 -5.09 -16.97
C ALA A 99 19.63 -4.16 -17.87
N ALA A 100 20.74 -4.66 -18.41
CA ALA A 100 21.62 -3.88 -19.29
C ALA A 100 20.99 -3.55 -20.66
N THR A 101 19.97 -4.28 -21.11
CA THR A 101 19.41 -4.16 -22.47
C THR A 101 17.99 -3.61 -22.52
N CYS A 102 17.26 -3.59 -21.41
CA CYS A 102 15.85 -3.17 -21.42
C CYS A 102 15.66 -1.66 -21.61
N GLY A 103 16.64 -0.82 -21.24
CA GLY A 103 16.55 0.64 -21.38
C GLY A 103 15.46 1.29 -20.52
N LEU A 104 15.03 0.63 -19.44
CA LEU A 104 13.99 1.10 -18.53
C LEU A 104 14.54 1.32 -17.12
N ALA A 105 13.94 2.25 -16.37
CA ALA A 105 14.31 2.56 -14.99
C ALA A 105 13.31 2.01 -13.94
N ASP A 106 12.09 1.67 -14.34
CA ASP A 106 11.04 1.13 -13.46
C ASP A 106 11.02 -0.39 -13.53
N PHE A 107 11.36 -1.06 -12.43
CA PHE A 107 11.45 -2.52 -12.36
C PHE A 107 10.41 -3.12 -11.42
N ALA A 108 9.82 -4.23 -11.84
CA ALA A 108 8.98 -5.07 -11.01
C ALA A 108 9.57 -6.48 -10.95
N VAL A 109 9.89 -6.95 -9.75
CA VAL A 109 10.51 -8.25 -9.53
C VAL A 109 9.56 -9.15 -8.76
N THR A 110 9.28 -10.33 -9.31
CA THR A 110 8.40 -11.33 -8.68
C THR A 110 9.09 -12.69 -8.70
N ALA A 111 9.25 -13.34 -7.56
CA ALA A 111 9.77 -14.70 -7.48
C ALA A 111 8.74 -15.71 -6.95
N THR A 112 8.77 -16.91 -7.52
CA THR A 112 8.09 -18.07 -6.95
C THR A 112 8.61 -18.35 -5.55
N GLY A 113 7.71 -18.49 -4.58
CA GLY A 113 8.06 -18.74 -3.17
C GLY A 113 8.56 -17.52 -2.39
N SER A 114 8.54 -16.31 -2.98
CA SER A 114 9.04 -15.10 -2.31
C SER A 114 8.36 -14.69 -1.00
N PRO A 115 7.06 -14.98 -0.76
CA PRO A 115 6.46 -14.73 0.56
C PRO A 115 7.05 -15.57 1.69
N MET A 116 7.71 -16.69 1.35
CA MET A 116 8.42 -17.54 2.30
C MET A 116 9.90 -17.15 2.38
N LEU A 117 10.54 -16.92 1.22
CA LEU A 117 11.95 -16.53 1.16
C LEU A 117 12.22 -15.55 0.01
N ALA A 118 12.52 -14.31 0.37
CA ALA A 118 12.68 -13.18 -0.55
C ALA A 118 14.07 -13.10 -1.24
N ASP A 119 15.00 -13.99 -0.90
CA ASP A 119 16.41 -13.93 -1.32
C ASP A 119 16.61 -13.73 -2.83
N HIS A 120 15.83 -14.43 -3.66
CA HIS A 120 15.94 -14.27 -5.11
C HIS A 120 15.43 -12.91 -5.59
N GLU A 121 14.38 -12.34 -4.98
CA GLU A 121 13.94 -10.98 -5.31
C GLU A 121 14.99 -9.95 -4.90
N LEU A 122 15.58 -10.10 -3.71
CA LEU A 122 16.65 -9.24 -3.21
C LEU A 122 17.93 -9.34 -4.05
N ALA A 123 18.31 -10.54 -4.47
CA ALA A 123 19.48 -10.76 -5.33
C ALA A 123 19.26 -10.14 -6.73
N VAL A 124 18.07 -10.27 -7.30
CA VAL A 124 17.71 -9.59 -8.55
C VAL A 124 17.77 -8.07 -8.35
N ALA A 125 17.23 -7.54 -7.25
CA ALA A 125 17.27 -6.12 -6.95
C ALA A 125 18.69 -5.57 -6.88
N ALA A 126 19.60 -6.30 -6.22
CA ALA A 126 21.01 -5.93 -6.12
C ALA A 126 21.70 -5.91 -7.49
N ILE A 127 21.40 -6.88 -8.36
CA ILE A 127 21.94 -6.91 -9.74
C ILE A 127 21.39 -5.73 -10.55
N VAL A 128 20.07 -5.51 -10.51
CA VAL A 128 19.42 -4.41 -11.24
C VAL A 128 19.97 -3.06 -10.78
N ALA A 129 20.12 -2.83 -9.47
CA ALA A 129 20.67 -1.58 -8.94
C ALA A 129 22.15 -1.36 -9.33
N ALA A 130 22.92 -2.42 -9.53
CA ALA A 130 24.30 -2.32 -10.00
C ALA A 130 24.39 -2.00 -11.50
N GLU A 131 23.49 -2.55 -12.33
CA GLU A 131 23.47 -2.31 -13.77
C GLU A 131 22.74 -1.02 -14.17
N VAL A 132 21.74 -0.61 -13.39
CA VAL A 132 20.90 0.58 -13.61
C VAL A 132 20.85 1.37 -12.29
N PRO A 133 21.80 2.29 -12.06
CA PRO A 133 21.92 3.03 -10.79
C PRO A 133 20.68 3.85 -10.40
N GLU A 134 19.90 4.31 -11.38
CA GLU A 134 18.66 5.07 -11.22
C GLU A 134 17.41 4.19 -11.07
N ALA A 135 17.57 2.86 -11.00
CA ALA A 135 16.45 1.93 -10.98
C ALA A 135 15.52 2.15 -9.77
N ARG A 136 14.22 2.25 -10.05
CA ARG A 136 13.15 2.17 -9.06
C ARG A 136 12.60 0.76 -9.08
N ILE A 137 12.86 0.01 -8.01
CA ILE A 137 12.60 -1.43 -7.95
C ILE A 137 11.45 -1.72 -6.98
N THR A 138 10.39 -2.33 -7.50
CA THR A 138 9.30 -2.89 -6.69
C THR A 138 9.50 -4.39 -6.53
N LEU A 139 9.49 -4.88 -5.29
CA LEU A 139 9.62 -6.30 -4.96
C LEU A 139 8.28 -6.87 -4.53
N SER A 140 7.88 -7.97 -5.14
CA SER A 140 6.56 -8.54 -4.95
C SER A 140 6.34 -9.10 -3.53
N TYR A 141 7.39 -9.57 -2.86
CA TYR A 141 7.26 -10.15 -1.51
C TYR A 141 6.72 -9.15 -0.48
N GLU A 142 6.89 -7.85 -0.74
CA GLU A 142 6.46 -6.78 0.16
C GLU A 142 4.93 -6.66 0.26
N PHE A 143 4.18 -7.14 -0.74
CA PHE A 143 2.72 -7.16 -0.76
C PHE A 143 2.09 -8.28 0.10
N GLY A 144 2.86 -9.31 0.47
CA GLY A 144 2.51 -10.25 1.56
C GLY A 144 1.50 -11.38 1.28
N TYR A 145 0.82 -11.44 0.14
CA TYR A 145 -0.14 -12.52 -0.19
C TYR A 145 0.47 -13.63 -1.09
N PRO A 146 0.00 -14.88 -0.99
CA PRO A 146 0.69 -16.05 -1.55
C PRO A 146 0.57 -16.24 -3.06
N GLY A 147 -0.42 -15.60 -3.71
CA GLY A 147 -0.67 -15.76 -5.15
C GLY A 147 0.40 -15.11 -6.03
N LEU A 148 1.06 -15.90 -6.89
CA LEU A 148 2.14 -15.41 -7.78
C LEU A 148 1.60 -14.39 -8.80
N ARG A 149 0.42 -14.65 -9.35
CA ARG A 149 -0.15 -13.87 -10.46
C ARG A 149 -0.59 -12.49 -9.99
N GLU A 150 -1.24 -12.47 -8.84
CA GLU A 150 -1.70 -11.28 -8.14
C GLU A 150 -0.51 -10.44 -7.70
N ARG A 151 0.55 -11.06 -7.17
CA ARG A 151 1.76 -10.34 -6.73
C ARG A 151 2.47 -9.70 -7.91
N GLU A 152 2.57 -10.42 -9.02
CA GLU A 152 3.19 -9.88 -10.22
C GLU A 152 2.41 -8.70 -10.81
N ALA A 153 1.08 -8.83 -10.90
CA ALA A 153 0.23 -7.76 -11.40
C ALA A 153 0.37 -6.49 -10.54
N ASP A 154 0.40 -6.64 -9.22
CA ASP A 154 0.54 -5.52 -8.29
C ASP A 154 1.95 -4.92 -8.30
N ALA A 155 2.98 -5.74 -8.37
CA ALA A 155 4.36 -5.25 -8.48
C ALA A 155 4.55 -4.43 -9.76
N ILE A 156 4.03 -4.91 -10.90
CA ILE A 156 4.08 -4.20 -12.19
C ILE A 156 3.30 -2.89 -12.10
N ARG A 157 2.06 -2.93 -11.60
CA ARG A 157 1.23 -1.71 -11.49
C ARG A 157 1.82 -0.69 -10.54
N ASN A 158 2.36 -1.12 -9.41
CA ASN A 158 3.00 -0.24 -8.44
C ASN A 158 4.25 0.44 -9.02
N ALA A 159 5.10 -0.32 -9.71
CA ALA A 159 6.26 0.25 -10.41
C ALA A 159 5.83 1.28 -11.46
N ALA A 160 4.80 0.95 -12.26
CA ALA A 160 4.29 1.83 -13.31
C ALA A 160 3.73 3.16 -12.77
N LEU A 161 3.14 3.16 -11.57
CA LEU A 161 2.57 4.35 -10.91
C LEU A 161 3.62 5.20 -10.18
N GLY A 162 4.83 4.69 -9.98
CA GLY A 162 5.88 5.36 -9.19
C GLY A 162 6.19 6.80 -9.60
N PRO A 163 6.42 7.14 -10.89
CA PRO A 163 6.77 8.50 -11.26
C PRO A 163 5.62 9.49 -11.06
N GLU A 164 4.38 9.07 -11.34
CA GLU A 164 3.20 9.91 -11.13
C GLU A 164 2.92 10.14 -9.64
N ALA A 165 3.12 9.12 -8.81
CA ALA A 165 3.07 9.26 -7.36
C ALA A 165 4.11 10.27 -6.84
N GLY A 166 5.31 10.25 -7.43
CA GLY A 166 6.34 11.24 -7.18
C GLY A 166 5.85 12.66 -7.45
N ARG A 167 5.32 12.89 -8.66
CA ARG A 167 4.77 14.18 -9.10
C ARG A 167 3.68 14.67 -8.16
N ILE A 168 2.71 13.83 -7.83
CA ILE A 168 1.60 14.19 -6.91
C ILE A 168 2.15 14.62 -5.55
N ALA A 169 3.08 13.86 -4.98
CA ALA A 169 3.68 14.21 -3.69
C ALA A 169 4.51 15.50 -3.76
N ASP A 170 5.19 15.77 -4.89
CA ASP A 170 5.94 17.02 -5.09
C ASP A 170 5.01 18.23 -5.25
N ASP A 171 3.88 18.06 -5.91
CA ASP A 171 2.87 19.11 -6.07
C ASP A 171 2.24 19.48 -4.72
N VAL A 172 1.87 18.49 -3.90
CA VAL A 172 1.36 18.72 -2.54
C VAL A 172 2.41 19.47 -1.69
N ALA A 173 3.67 19.03 -1.72
CA ALA A 173 4.75 19.69 -0.97
C ALA A 173 5.01 21.13 -1.44
N ARG A 174 4.85 21.41 -2.74
CA ARG A 174 4.98 22.77 -3.31
C ARG A 174 3.83 23.68 -2.88
N GLU A 175 2.61 23.15 -2.82
CA GLU A 175 1.44 23.94 -2.41
C GLU A 175 1.43 24.24 -0.90
N LEU A 176 1.85 23.28 -0.09
CA LEU A 176 1.82 23.33 1.38
C LEU A 176 3.24 23.13 1.96
N PRO A 177 4.17 24.08 1.74
CA PRO A 177 5.54 23.95 2.18
C PRO A 177 5.63 23.84 3.71
N GLY A 178 6.39 22.86 4.19
CA GLY A 178 6.61 22.62 5.62
C GLY A 178 5.51 21.84 6.33
N VAL A 179 4.40 21.52 5.65
CA VAL A 179 3.30 20.72 6.22
C VAL A 179 3.51 19.23 5.87
N PRO A 180 3.67 18.33 6.86
CA PRO A 180 3.80 16.90 6.60
C PRO A 180 2.59 16.33 5.85
N ALA A 181 2.83 15.65 4.72
CA ALA A 181 1.79 15.07 3.89
C ALA A 181 1.64 13.55 4.09
N TYR A 182 0.38 13.14 4.24
CA TYR A 182 -0.06 11.77 4.35
C TYR A 182 -1.04 11.45 3.23
N PHE A 183 -1.04 10.22 2.74
CA PHE A 183 -1.90 9.75 1.66
C PHE A 183 -2.85 8.68 2.16
N ALA A 184 -4.12 8.81 1.82
CA ALA A 184 -5.16 7.86 2.23
C ALA A 184 -5.03 6.56 1.45
N ARG A 185 -5.08 5.43 2.18
CA ARG A 185 -5.07 4.09 1.59
C ARG A 185 -6.48 3.65 1.20
N SER A 186 -6.58 2.69 0.28
CA SER A 186 -7.85 2.01 -0.07
C SER A 186 -8.48 1.29 1.12
N GLY A 187 -7.67 0.56 1.88
CA GLY A 187 -8.12 -0.31 2.96
C GLY A 187 -8.43 0.40 4.28
N GLY A 188 -8.16 1.71 4.37
CA GLY A 188 -8.18 2.42 5.64
C GLY A 188 -6.80 2.94 6.03
N GLY A 189 -6.79 4.00 6.81
CA GLY A 189 -5.56 4.61 7.30
C GLY A 189 -4.82 5.48 6.28
N LEU A 190 -3.60 5.86 6.67
CA LEU A 190 -2.74 6.81 6.00
C LEU A 190 -1.33 6.24 5.81
N VAL A 191 -0.60 6.76 4.83
CA VAL A 191 0.84 6.53 4.67
C VAL A 191 1.55 7.86 4.43
N SER A 192 2.80 7.98 4.86
CA SER A 192 3.62 9.17 4.61
C SER A 192 3.84 9.39 3.10
N ALA A 193 4.16 10.62 2.71
CA ALA A 193 4.58 10.91 1.34
C ALA A 193 5.76 10.04 0.86
N HIS A 194 6.70 9.72 1.76
CA HIS A 194 7.82 8.83 1.44
C HIS A 194 7.34 7.42 1.10
N TYR A 195 6.43 6.86 1.91
CA TYR A 195 5.87 5.54 1.66
C TYR A 195 5.00 5.52 0.39
N PHE A 196 4.17 6.56 0.17
CA PHE A 196 3.35 6.70 -1.03
C PHE A 196 4.17 6.68 -2.32
N ARG A 197 5.35 7.32 -2.35
CA ARG A 197 6.26 7.28 -3.51
C ARG A 197 6.74 5.86 -3.84
N ARG A 198 6.92 5.02 -2.82
CA ARG A 198 7.38 3.63 -2.98
C ARG A 198 6.24 2.67 -3.29
N PHE A 199 5.08 2.86 -2.65
CA PHE A 199 3.93 1.95 -2.76
C PHE A 199 2.62 2.67 -3.13
N PRO A 200 2.58 3.39 -4.27
CA PRO A 200 1.39 4.18 -4.63
C PRO A 200 0.15 3.33 -4.85
N LEU A 201 0.29 2.06 -5.23
CA LEU A 201 -0.85 1.16 -5.42
C LEU A 201 -1.69 0.99 -4.15
N THR A 202 -1.09 1.12 -2.96
CA THR A 202 -1.82 1.04 -1.67
C THR A 202 -2.79 2.22 -1.44
N CYS A 203 -2.61 3.30 -2.19
CA CYS A 203 -3.44 4.51 -2.16
C CYS A 203 -4.37 4.61 -3.37
N ASP A 204 -4.33 3.66 -4.31
CA ASP A 204 -5.32 3.62 -5.39
C ASP A 204 -6.72 3.49 -4.78
N LEU A 205 -7.72 4.15 -5.35
CA LEU A 205 -9.07 4.27 -4.77
C LEU A 205 -9.12 4.85 -3.33
N GLY A 206 -8.04 5.44 -2.82
CA GLY A 206 -8.01 6.09 -1.51
C GLY A 206 -9.06 7.21 -1.38
N ALA A 207 -9.38 7.89 -2.49
CA ALA A 207 -10.48 8.85 -2.56
C ALA A 207 -11.86 8.21 -2.37
N VAL A 208 -12.11 7.04 -2.96
CA VAL A 208 -13.38 6.32 -2.79
C VAL A 208 -13.55 5.86 -1.34
N ALA A 209 -12.49 5.29 -0.76
CA ALA A 209 -12.48 4.87 0.64
C ALA A 209 -12.69 6.06 1.59
N SER A 210 -12.04 7.18 1.30
CA SER A 210 -12.17 8.40 2.11
C SER A 210 -13.55 9.05 1.95
N LEU A 211 -14.14 9.04 0.76
CA LEU A 211 -15.50 9.52 0.53
C LEU A 211 -16.51 8.74 1.40
N ALA A 212 -16.43 7.40 1.37
CA ALA A 212 -17.30 6.55 2.16
C ALA A 212 -17.16 6.87 3.66
N ARG A 213 -15.93 6.89 4.19
CA ARG A 213 -15.67 7.25 5.59
C ARG A 213 -16.18 8.64 5.96
N GLY A 214 -15.96 9.62 5.09
CA GLY A 214 -16.36 11.00 5.32
C GLY A 214 -17.87 11.18 5.35
N ARG A 215 -18.60 10.54 4.43
CA ARG A 215 -20.07 10.58 4.41
C ARG A 215 -20.66 9.96 5.67
N THR A 216 -20.15 8.80 6.09
CA THR A 216 -20.59 8.15 7.33
C THR A 216 -20.34 9.06 8.54
N ALA A 217 -19.12 9.58 8.69
CA ALA A 217 -18.77 10.41 9.83
C ALA A 217 -19.52 11.76 9.86
N LEU A 218 -19.81 12.36 8.70
CA LEU A 218 -20.62 13.58 8.62
C LEU A 218 -22.09 13.32 8.95
N ALA A 219 -22.64 12.18 8.54
CA ALA A 219 -24.00 11.77 8.91
C ALA A 219 -24.13 11.51 10.41
N GLU A 220 -23.14 10.86 11.02
CA GLU A 220 -23.06 10.63 12.47
C GLU A 220 -22.80 11.92 13.25
N GLY A 221 -21.96 12.83 12.74
CA GLY A 221 -21.68 14.12 13.37
C GLY A 221 -22.86 15.11 13.32
N ALA A 222 -23.66 15.06 12.26
CA ALA A 222 -24.90 15.84 12.14
C ALA A 222 -26.01 15.36 13.09
N GLY A 223 -25.89 14.15 13.64
CA GLY A 223 -26.73 13.62 14.71
C GLY A 223 -25.89 13.30 15.96
N THR A 224 -25.59 14.31 16.79
CA THR A 224 -24.83 14.14 18.03
C THR A 224 -25.22 12.88 18.81
N VAL A 225 -24.28 11.93 19.07
CA VAL A 225 -24.04 11.23 20.36
C VAL A 225 -22.76 10.37 20.28
N ARG A 226 -21.75 10.76 21.08
CA ARG A 226 -21.01 9.95 22.09
C ARG A 226 -20.47 8.54 21.71
N GLY A 227 -19.15 8.48 21.51
CA GLY A 227 -18.25 7.45 22.04
C GLY A 227 -18.38 6.01 21.53
N ARG A 228 -17.41 5.57 20.72
CA ARG A 228 -16.66 4.33 20.95
C ARG A 228 -15.43 4.23 20.06
N ASP A 229 -14.39 3.67 20.66
CA ASP A 229 -13.10 3.32 20.10
C ASP A 229 -13.23 2.42 18.87
N GLY A 230 -12.34 2.63 17.89
CA GLY A 230 -12.01 1.66 16.85
C GLY A 230 -13.10 1.42 15.82
N VAL A 231 -13.18 2.29 14.80
CA VAL A 231 -13.73 1.86 13.51
C VAL A 231 -12.79 0.82 12.95
N ALA A 232 -13.18 -0.45 13.06
CA ALA A 232 -12.51 -1.56 12.41
C ALA A 232 -12.57 -1.32 10.89
N ALA A 233 -11.40 -1.16 10.28
CA ALA A 233 -11.27 -1.37 8.84
C ALA A 233 -11.77 -2.80 8.54
N PRO A 234 -12.59 -3.02 7.50
CA PRO A 234 -12.97 -4.37 7.11
C PRO A 234 -11.67 -5.15 6.82
N GLY A 235 -11.45 -6.24 7.57
CA GLY A 235 -10.27 -7.07 7.41
C GLY A 235 -10.12 -7.51 5.95
N GLU A 236 -9.08 -7.04 5.28
CA GLU A 236 -8.80 -7.33 3.87
C GLU A 236 -8.32 -8.78 3.72
N GLY A 237 -9.21 -9.75 3.92
CA GLY A 237 -8.97 -11.19 3.70
C GLY A 237 -9.38 -11.68 2.31
N ALA A 238 -10.20 -10.92 1.59
CA ALA A 238 -10.73 -11.29 0.28
C ALA A 238 -11.15 -10.04 -0.50
N ALA A 239 -10.20 -9.35 -1.13
CA ALA A 239 -10.50 -8.23 -2.01
C ALA A 239 -9.81 -8.38 -3.37
N ARG A 240 -9.87 -9.57 -3.98
CA ARG A 240 -9.71 -9.76 -5.43
C ARG A 240 -10.52 -10.96 -5.94
N SER A 241 -11.84 -10.78 -5.93
CA SER A 241 -12.70 -11.34 -6.97
C SER A 241 -13.57 -10.19 -7.45
N GLY A 242 -13.57 -9.94 -8.76
CA GLY A 242 -14.32 -8.86 -9.39
C GLY A 242 -15.76 -8.83 -8.91
N GLY A 243 -16.16 -7.66 -8.40
CA GLY A 243 -17.45 -7.46 -7.78
C GLY A 243 -17.37 -6.25 -6.87
N VAL A 244 -17.33 -5.05 -7.45
CA VAL A 244 -17.85 -3.90 -6.73
C VAL A 244 -19.31 -4.25 -6.50
N ALA A 245 -19.66 -4.65 -5.28
CA ALA A 245 -21.05 -4.70 -4.89
C ALA A 245 -21.54 -3.26 -5.02
N SER A 246 -22.23 -2.97 -6.13
CA SER A 246 -23.05 -1.80 -6.31
C SER A 246 -24.26 -1.93 -5.37
N GLY A 247 -23.98 -1.96 -4.06
CA GLY A 247 -24.96 -1.64 -3.04
C GLY A 247 -25.18 -0.15 -3.15
N GLY A 248 -26.13 0.24 -4.01
CA GLY A 248 -26.57 1.62 -4.12
C GLY A 248 -27.00 2.10 -2.74
N VAL A 249 -26.14 2.89 -2.09
CA VAL A 249 -26.57 3.72 -0.98
C VAL A 249 -27.45 4.77 -1.62
N ALA A 250 -28.76 4.59 -1.47
CA ALA A 250 -29.75 5.55 -1.92
C ALA A 250 -29.39 6.92 -1.34
N ALA A 251 -29.04 7.85 -2.23
CA ALA A 251 -28.81 9.24 -1.87
C ALA A 251 -30.15 9.85 -1.49
N SER A 252 -30.45 9.93 -0.21
CA SER A 252 -31.52 10.80 0.30
C SER A 252 -31.03 12.25 0.20
N GLY A 253 -31.72 13.02 -0.65
CA GLY A 253 -31.44 14.42 -0.91
C GLY A 253 -31.82 15.32 0.27
N GLU A 254 -30.79 15.87 0.90
CA GLU A 254 -30.74 17.25 1.37
C GLU A 254 -29.49 17.86 0.70
N ALA A 255 -29.36 19.18 0.61
CA ALA A 255 -28.19 19.81 -0.03
C ALA A 255 -26.89 19.38 0.66
N GLY A 256 -26.31 18.27 0.18
CA GLY A 256 -25.34 17.47 0.89
C GLY A 256 -23.95 18.06 0.79
N VAL A 257 -23.13 17.77 1.79
CA VAL A 257 -21.70 18.08 1.77
C VAL A 257 -21.10 17.61 0.43
N PRO A 258 -20.45 18.49 -0.36
CA PRO A 258 -19.89 18.09 -1.65
C PRO A 258 -18.94 16.90 -1.51
N ASP A 259 -18.92 15.99 -2.49
CA ASP A 259 -18.11 14.77 -2.42
C ASP A 259 -16.63 15.07 -2.18
N GLY A 260 -16.08 16.16 -2.72
CA GLY A 260 -14.71 16.61 -2.45
C GLY A 260 -14.47 16.96 -0.97
N VAL A 261 -15.44 17.58 -0.31
CA VAL A 261 -15.38 17.93 1.12
C VAL A 261 -15.53 16.68 1.98
N ALA A 262 -16.47 15.79 1.66
CA ALA A 262 -16.63 14.52 2.36
C ALA A 262 -15.38 13.64 2.22
N THR A 263 -14.81 13.56 1.02
CA THR A 263 -13.54 12.84 0.76
C THR A 263 -12.39 13.41 1.59
N ALA A 264 -12.21 14.73 1.57
CA ALA A 264 -11.18 15.41 2.33
C ALA A 264 -11.34 15.16 3.84
N TYR A 265 -12.56 15.21 4.35
CA TYR A 265 -12.85 14.92 5.76
C TYR A 265 -12.52 13.45 6.11
N GLY A 266 -12.97 12.48 5.32
CA GLY A 266 -12.68 11.08 5.57
C GLY A 266 -11.21 10.69 5.40
N ALA A 267 -10.42 11.48 4.67
CA ALA A 267 -8.97 11.37 4.65
C ALA A 267 -8.35 11.89 5.96
N ALA A 268 -8.82 13.03 6.48
CA ALA A 268 -8.34 13.63 7.74
C ALA A 268 -8.60 12.76 8.98
N LEU A 269 -9.65 11.93 8.95
CA LEU A 269 -9.97 10.95 10.00
C LEU A 269 -9.04 9.73 10.02
N GLY A 270 -8.23 9.54 8.97
CA GLY A 270 -7.30 8.41 8.87
C GLY A 270 -6.12 8.51 9.85
N ARG A 271 -5.49 7.37 10.10
CA ARG A 271 -4.25 7.24 10.90
C ARG A 271 -3.25 6.30 10.20
N PRO A 272 -1.93 6.46 10.38
CA PRO A 272 -0.95 5.51 9.90
C PRO A 272 -1.28 4.09 10.31
N GLU A 273 -1.23 3.22 9.32
CA GLU A 273 -1.56 1.81 9.46
C GLU A 273 -0.67 1.00 8.53
N ALA A 274 -0.18 -0.13 9.03
CA ALA A 274 0.60 -1.07 8.27
C ALA A 274 0.13 -2.50 8.53
N HIS A 275 0.25 -3.34 7.51
CA HIS A 275 -0.01 -4.77 7.66
C HIS A 275 1.22 -5.56 7.25
N VAL A 276 1.38 -6.67 7.96
CA VAL A 276 2.36 -7.70 7.67
C VAL A 276 1.60 -8.98 7.47
N GLU A 277 1.76 -9.58 6.30
CA GLU A 277 1.22 -10.89 6.01
C GLU A 277 2.31 -11.79 5.44
N ARG A 278 2.38 -13.03 5.92
CA ARG A 278 3.33 -14.04 5.41
C ARG A 278 2.89 -15.46 5.75
N ILE A 279 3.44 -16.42 5.02
CA ILE A 279 3.39 -17.84 5.37
C ILE A 279 4.66 -18.17 6.15
N VAL A 280 4.51 -18.87 7.26
CA VAL A 280 5.62 -19.23 8.14
C VAL A 280 5.57 -20.70 8.49
N GLN A 281 6.73 -21.30 8.72
CA GLN A 281 6.85 -22.63 9.27
C GLN A 281 7.24 -22.56 10.75
N ALA A 282 6.50 -23.26 11.60
CA ALA A 282 6.78 -23.38 13.02
C ALA A 282 6.41 -24.79 13.53
N ARG A 283 7.40 -25.48 14.11
CA ARG A 283 7.25 -26.79 14.74
C ARG A 283 7.04 -26.61 16.24
N GLY A 284 5.78 -26.39 16.60
CA GLY A 284 5.36 -26.24 18.00
C GLY A 284 5.40 -24.80 18.51
N ARG A 285 5.08 -24.66 19.81
CA ARG A 285 4.70 -23.36 20.39
C ARG A 285 5.85 -22.34 20.41
N ALA A 286 7.05 -22.75 20.77
CA ALA A 286 8.18 -21.84 20.92
C ALA A 286 8.62 -21.21 19.59
N GLU A 287 8.60 -21.97 18.50
CA GLU A 287 8.89 -21.46 17.15
C GLU A 287 7.79 -20.51 16.68
N LEU A 288 6.52 -20.86 16.88
CA LEU A 288 5.40 -20.00 16.52
C LEU A 288 5.47 -18.67 17.26
N ASP A 289 5.73 -18.70 18.57
CA ASP A 289 5.85 -17.48 19.37
C ASP A 289 7.03 -16.61 18.92
N ARG A 290 8.14 -17.20 18.44
CA ARG A 290 9.27 -16.44 17.85
C ARG A 290 8.83 -15.73 16.58
N VAL A 291 8.25 -16.46 15.65
CA VAL A 291 7.81 -15.92 14.36
C VAL A 291 6.74 -14.82 14.53
N LEU A 292 5.84 -14.98 15.51
CA LEU A 292 4.84 -13.95 15.83
C LEU A 292 5.48 -12.69 16.41
N ARG A 293 6.55 -12.80 17.20
CA ARG A 293 7.31 -11.63 17.64
C ARG A 293 7.95 -10.92 16.46
N ASP A 294 8.64 -11.65 15.59
CA ASP A 294 9.29 -11.08 14.41
C ASP A 294 8.27 -10.36 13.49
N ALA A 295 7.08 -10.95 13.30
CA ALA A 295 6.00 -10.33 12.53
C ALA A 295 5.43 -9.05 13.18
N ARG A 296 5.34 -9.02 14.51
CA ARG A 296 4.91 -7.82 15.27
C ARG A 296 5.95 -6.71 15.20
N ASP A 297 7.22 -7.04 15.40
CA ASP A 297 8.31 -6.07 15.35
C ASP A 297 8.43 -5.44 13.96
N GLU A 298 8.23 -6.25 12.91
CA GLU A 298 8.16 -5.73 11.56
C GLU A 298 6.93 -4.86 11.33
N ALA A 299 5.74 -5.23 11.82
CA ALA A 299 4.54 -4.42 11.67
C ALA A 299 4.68 -3.05 12.35
N LEU A 300 5.29 -3.01 13.55
CA LEU A 300 5.63 -1.79 14.25
C LEU A 300 6.65 -0.94 13.47
N THR A 301 7.66 -1.57 12.88
CA THR A 301 8.65 -0.87 12.03
C THR A 301 8.00 -0.28 10.78
N ARG A 302 7.11 -1.04 10.13
CA ARG A 302 6.38 -0.59 8.94
C ARG A 302 5.43 0.56 9.26
N VAL A 303 4.72 0.54 10.39
CA VAL A 303 3.79 1.64 10.72
C VAL A 303 4.53 2.94 11.03
N VAL A 304 5.70 2.87 11.68
CA VAL A 304 6.59 4.04 11.86
C VAL A 304 7.11 4.54 10.52
N SER A 305 7.51 3.64 9.62
CA SER A 305 7.95 3.99 8.26
C SER A 305 6.80 4.59 7.42
N ALA A 306 5.57 4.15 7.65
CA ALA A 306 4.35 4.73 7.09
C ALA A 306 3.99 6.08 7.72
N GLY A 307 4.75 6.56 8.71
CA GLY A 307 4.63 7.90 9.28
C GLY A 307 3.89 7.98 10.61
N ALA A 308 3.78 6.89 11.37
CA ALA A 308 3.39 6.97 12.78
C ALA A 308 4.46 7.70 13.61
N ALA A 309 4.02 8.50 14.57
CA ALA A 309 4.89 9.18 15.52
C ALA A 309 5.65 8.13 16.36
N PRO A 310 6.96 8.34 16.64
CA PRO A 310 7.73 7.48 17.52
C PRO A 310 7.02 7.24 18.86
N GLY A 311 6.98 5.99 19.32
CA GLY A 311 6.32 5.61 20.57
C GLY A 311 4.78 5.57 20.53
N SER A 312 4.15 5.89 19.40
CA SER A 312 2.69 5.78 19.23
C SER A 312 2.23 4.49 18.52
N ALA A 313 3.18 3.71 17.99
CA ALA A 313 2.91 2.48 17.26
C ALA A 313 2.41 1.37 18.21
N GLY A 314 1.34 0.69 17.81
CA GLY A 314 0.77 -0.44 18.54
C GLY A 314 0.21 -1.50 17.60
N ILE A 315 0.07 -2.73 18.10
CA ILE A 315 -0.57 -3.82 17.37
C ILE A 315 -2.08 -3.73 17.57
N ASP A 316 -2.82 -3.62 16.46
CA ASP A 316 -4.28 -3.58 16.46
C ASP A 316 -4.87 -5.00 16.40
N GLU A 317 -4.33 -5.86 15.54
CA GLU A 317 -4.85 -7.23 15.32
C GLU A 317 -3.72 -8.22 14.98
N VAL A 318 -3.87 -9.46 15.44
CA VAL A 318 -3.04 -10.61 15.03
C VAL A 318 -3.94 -11.79 14.68
N THR A 319 -3.85 -12.27 13.44
CA THR A 319 -4.54 -13.47 12.96
C THR A 319 -3.53 -14.55 12.63
N VAL A 320 -3.78 -15.79 13.07
CA VAL A 320 -2.94 -16.96 12.77
C VAL A 320 -3.84 -18.08 12.27
N ASN A 321 -3.72 -18.41 10.99
CA ASN A 321 -4.52 -19.44 10.36
C ASN A 321 -3.64 -20.62 9.93
N PRO A 322 -3.93 -21.86 10.36
CA PRO A 322 -3.21 -23.02 9.86
C PRO A 322 -3.51 -23.25 8.36
N LEU A 323 -2.51 -23.68 7.62
CA LEU A 323 -2.66 -24.04 6.20
C LEU A 323 -2.79 -25.56 6.06
N SER A 324 -3.97 -26.09 6.40
CA SER A 324 -4.22 -27.53 6.52
C SER A 324 -4.07 -28.36 5.23
N TYR A 325 -3.91 -27.72 4.08
CA TYR A 325 -3.66 -28.37 2.78
C TYR A 325 -2.17 -28.39 2.39
N LEU A 326 -1.29 -27.92 3.28
CA LEU A 326 0.16 -27.94 3.13
C LEU A 326 0.78 -28.81 4.24
N PRO A 327 2.08 -29.15 4.16
CA PRO A 327 2.76 -29.89 5.22
C PRO A 327 2.59 -29.26 6.61
N ASP A 328 2.57 -30.10 7.63
CA ASP A 328 2.36 -29.70 9.02
C ASP A 328 3.28 -28.56 9.47
N GLY A 329 2.73 -27.69 10.32
CA GLY A 329 3.43 -26.56 10.91
C GLY A 329 3.52 -25.32 10.02
N LEU A 330 2.71 -25.22 8.95
CA LEU A 330 2.59 -24.01 8.14
C LEU A 330 1.39 -23.15 8.59
N TYR A 331 1.65 -21.87 8.83
CA TYR A 331 0.65 -20.91 9.26
C TYR A 331 0.69 -19.67 8.37
N ARG A 332 -0.49 -19.13 8.04
CA ARG A 332 -0.64 -17.78 7.52
C ARG A 332 -0.79 -16.84 8.71
N VAL A 333 0.19 -15.97 8.89
CA VAL A 333 0.20 -14.95 9.94
C VAL A 333 -0.12 -13.61 9.31
N ARG A 334 -1.07 -12.89 9.90
CA ARG A 334 -1.38 -11.51 9.59
C ARG A 334 -1.28 -10.67 10.87
N VAL A 335 -0.58 -9.54 10.78
CA VAL A 335 -0.46 -8.56 11.85
C VAL A 335 -0.83 -7.19 11.29
N THR A 336 -1.75 -6.51 11.95
CA THR A 336 -2.10 -5.11 11.66
C THR A 336 -1.58 -4.24 12.80
N ALA A 337 -0.91 -3.15 12.46
CA ALA A 337 -0.40 -2.17 13.41
C ALA A 337 -0.84 -0.76 13.02
N GLY A 338 -1.19 0.04 14.02
CA GLY A 338 -1.65 1.42 13.88
C GLY A 338 -0.82 2.37 14.74
N GLY A 339 -0.90 3.66 14.43
CA GLY A 339 -0.26 4.70 15.25
C GLY A 339 -0.82 6.09 15.00
N ARG A 340 -0.46 7.04 15.87
CA ARG A 340 -0.82 8.45 15.65
C ARG A 340 0.09 9.02 14.55
N PRO A 341 -0.42 9.84 13.62
CA PRO A 341 0.44 10.47 12.62
C PRO A 341 1.44 11.40 13.27
N TRP A 342 2.68 11.36 12.80
CA TRP A 342 3.73 12.31 13.18
C TRP A 342 3.36 13.74 12.73
N ALA A 343 3.65 14.72 13.58
CA ALA A 343 3.24 16.12 13.38
C ALA A 343 4.42 17.05 13.03
N GLY A 344 5.60 16.48 12.73
CA GLY A 344 6.87 17.20 12.72
C GLY A 344 7.59 17.09 14.06
#